data_AF-A0A2S2NDU4-F1
#
_entry.id   AF-A0A2S2NDU4-F1
#
_cell.length_a   1.000
_cell.length_b   1.000
_cell.length_c   1.000
_cell.angle_alpha   90.00
_cell.angle_beta   90.00
_cell.angle_gamma   90.00
#
_symmetry.space_group_name_H-M   'P 1'
#
loop_
_entity.id
_entity.type
_entity.pdbx_description
1 polymer ?
#
loop_
_entity_poly.entity_id
_entity_poly.type
_entity_poly.pdbx_seq_one_letter_code
_entity_poly.pdbx_strand_id
1 'polypeptide(L)'
;TNSKLTRWALQLGAFDFEIRHVPGVENEAADALSRCPVGPNTVDEESLENNIHDPPVIRPGVSGGTSGVFGDLSGVSGGSGVGVTQCGAIQPKRNDGNVTLQAVREWQQNDPNIREIVTKLSGDGARFGRLRKLYVIRDKVLHRHPRSIAHGEEGVVVPVDKAQILLQRFHDHEAANHPGWKETYRSIKSRFFWAGMREAVRNYVRACDVCARVKPLNRKPEDRICTRVPRKPWEVLSIDLMGPYPRTQRGKTTILVVTDCYSRWVEAYPLGKATTKSIVDTFERELFPRFGYPRALLSDNGPQ
;
A
#
# COMPACT_ATOMS: atom_id res chain seq x y z
N THR A 1 9.13 -7.84 -2.73
CA THR A 1 9.12 -7.12 -4.01
C THR A 1 8.41 -5.79 -3.83
N ASN A 2 9.03 -4.68 -4.25
CA ASN A 2 8.56 -3.33 -3.94
C ASN A 2 7.35 -2.96 -4.82
N SER A 3 6.15 -2.91 -4.23
CA SER A 3 4.89 -2.61 -4.92
C SER A 3 4.89 -1.27 -5.66
N LYS A 4 5.74 -0.32 -5.24
CA LYS A 4 5.95 0.96 -5.92
C LYS A 4 6.65 0.75 -7.26
N LEU A 5 7.72 -0.06 -7.29
CA LEU A 5 8.47 -0.37 -8.51
C LEU A 5 7.60 -1.11 -9.53
N THR A 6 6.76 -2.04 -9.08
CA THR A 6 5.83 -2.78 -9.97
C THR A 6 4.82 -1.87 -10.65
N ARG A 7 4.27 -0.88 -9.92
CA ARG A 7 3.31 0.08 -10.50
C ARG A 7 3.96 0.97 -11.56
N TRP A 8 5.15 1.49 -11.28
CA TRP A 8 5.90 2.30 -12.24
C TRP A 8 6.31 1.48 -13.46
N ALA A 9 6.71 0.22 -13.29
CA ALA A 9 7.03 -0.66 -14.41
C ALA A 9 5.83 -0.90 -15.34
N LEU A 10 4.64 -1.13 -14.79
CA LEU A 10 3.41 -1.29 -15.58
C LEU A 10 3.04 -0.01 -16.33
N GLN A 11 3.24 1.15 -15.70
CA GLN A 11 2.92 2.44 -16.31
C GLN A 11 3.91 2.83 -17.41
N LEU A 12 5.22 2.59 -17.19
CA LEU A 12 6.26 2.83 -18.19
C LEU A 12 6.14 1.85 -19.36
N GLY A 13 5.74 0.61 -19.11
CA GLY A 13 5.53 -0.40 -20.15
C GLY A 13 4.41 -0.08 -21.15
N ALA A 14 3.59 0.94 -20.90
CA ALA A 14 2.62 1.46 -21.87
C ALA A 14 3.27 2.38 -22.94
N PHE A 15 4.54 2.76 -22.78
CA PHE A 15 5.28 3.60 -23.70
C PHE A 15 6.38 2.79 -24.39
N ASP A 16 6.66 3.14 -25.64
CA ASP A 16 7.88 2.70 -26.31
C ASP A 16 9.02 3.64 -25.90
N PHE A 17 10.01 3.12 -25.17
CA PHE A 17 11.16 3.91 -24.75
C PHE A 17 12.46 3.11 -24.88
N GLU A 18 13.55 3.85 -25.09
CA GLU A 18 14.90 3.31 -25.16
C GLU A 18 15.68 3.77 -23.92
N ILE A 19 16.21 2.83 -23.15
CA ILE A 19 17.04 3.15 -21.98
C ILE A 19 18.46 3.44 -22.47
N ARG A 20 18.88 4.70 -22.39
CA ARG A 20 20.27 5.10 -22.65
C ARG A 20 20.96 5.45 -21.35
N HIS A 21 22.12 4.83 -21.13
CA HIS A 21 22.99 5.19 -20.01
C HIS A 21 23.66 6.54 -20.27
N VAL A 22 23.55 7.45 -19.31
CA VAL A 22 24.23 8.75 -19.33
C VAL A 22 25.17 8.81 -18.12
N PRO A 23 26.49 8.95 -18.32
CA PRO A 23 27.45 9.15 -17.23
C PRO A 23 27.01 10.32 -16.34
N GLY A 24 27.20 10.21 -15.02
CA GLY A 24 26.68 11.20 -14.07
C GLY A 24 27.19 12.63 -14.30
N VAL A 25 28.39 12.78 -14.87
CA VAL A 25 28.99 14.07 -15.25
C VAL A 25 28.31 14.75 -16.44
N GLU A 26 27.64 13.97 -17.30
CA GLU A 26 26.89 14.43 -18.47
C GLU A 26 25.38 14.53 -18.19
N ASN A 27 24.93 14.01 -17.04
CA ASN A 27 23.53 13.97 -16.64
C ASN A 27 23.10 15.25 -15.90
N GLU A 28 23.33 16.41 -16.52
CA GLU A 28 23.09 17.74 -15.92
C GLU A 28 21.61 17.96 -15.54
N ALA A 29 20.68 17.29 -16.24
CA ALA A 29 19.23 17.42 -16.00
C ALA A 29 18.73 16.68 -14.75
N ALA A 30 19.44 15.65 -14.27
CA ALA A 30 19.04 14.92 -13.06
C ALA A 30 19.15 15.80 -11.80
N ASP A 31 20.08 16.76 -11.82
CA ASP A 31 20.36 17.66 -10.71
C ASP A 31 19.23 18.69 -10.50
N ALA A 32 18.58 19.15 -11.58
CA ALA A 32 17.52 20.16 -11.51
C ALA A 32 16.22 19.64 -10.87
N LEU A 33 15.83 18.38 -11.13
CA LEU A 33 14.61 17.77 -10.55
C LEU A 33 14.80 17.35 -9.09
N SER A 34 16.01 16.94 -8.71
CA SER A 34 16.33 16.54 -7.34
C SER A 34 16.64 17.73 -6.42
N ARG A 35 16.96 18.90 -6.99
CA ARG A 35 17.19 20.16 -6.26
C ARG A 35 16.09 21.20 -6.39
N CYS A 36 14.98 20.89 -7.06
CA CYS A 36 13.85 21.80 -7.17
C CYS A 36 13.38 22.16 -5.73
N PRO A 37 13.45 23.43 -5.32
CA PRO A 37 13.12 23.81 -3.95
C PRO A 37 11.68 23.42 -3.65
N VAL A 38 11.48 22.66 -2.59
CA VAL A 38 10.13 22.30 -2.15
C VAL A 38 9.47 23.58 -1.63
N GLY A 39 8.67 24.23 -2.47
CA GLY A 39 7.92 25.43 -2.08
C GLY A 39 6.93 25.12 -0.94
N PRO A 40 6.40 26.15 -0.24
CA PRO A 40 5.45 25.96 0.85
C PRO A 40 4.14 25.27 0.41
N ASN A 41 3.86 25.24 -0.90
CA ASN A 41 2.79 24.46 -1.51
C ASN A 41 3.31 23.06 -1.91
N THR A 42 3.83 22.30 -0.93
CA THR A 42 3.98 20.86 -1.13
C THR A 42 2.59 20.29 -1.31
N VAL A 43 2.28 19.90 -2.55
CA VAL A 43 1.18 18.97 -2.80
C VAL A 43 1.45 17.75 -1.94
N ASP A 44 0.60 17.53 -0.94
CA ASP A 44 0.69 16.34 -0.11
C ASP A 44 0.63 15.10 -1.02
N GLU A 45 1.30 14.01 -0.63
CA GLU A 45 1.31 12.80 -1.47
C GLU A 45 -0.11 12.31 -1.81
N GLU A 46 -1.10 12.61 -0.97
CA GLU A 46 -2.51 12.30 -1.23
C GLU A 46 -3.10 13.16 -2.36
N SER A 47 -2.68 14.42 -2.53
CA SER A 47 -3.02 15.34 -3.62
C SER A 47 -2.33 14.98 -4.94
N LEU A 48 -1.11 14.43 -4.89
CA LEU A 48 -0.42 13.89 -6.08
C LEU A 48 -1.09 12.61 -6.59
N GLU A 49 -1.47 11.70 -5.69
CA GLU A 49 -2.20 10.47 -6.04
C GLU A 49 -3.61 10.75 -6.60
N ASN A 50 -4.24 11.87 -6.21
CA ASN A 50 -5.56 12.27 -6.73
C ASN A 50 -5.52 12.89 -8.13
N ASN A 51 -4.34 13.29 -8.64
CA ASN A 51 -4.15 13.86 -9.98
C ASN A 51 -3.54 12.88 -10.99
N ILE A 52 -3.34 11.62 -10.61
CA ILE A 52 -2.99 10.55 -11.56
C ILE A 52 -4.27 10.13 -12.28
N HIS A 53 -4.44 10.60 -13.51
CA HIS A 53 -5.50 10.14 -14.40
C HIS A 53 -5.25 8.68 -14.82
N ASP A 54 -6.32 7.89 -14.88
CA ASP A 54 -6.25 6.52 -15.40
C ASP A 54 -5.79 6.55 -16.88
N PRO A 55 -4.95 5.59 -17.32
CA PRO A 55 -4.63 5.46 -18.73
C PRO A 55 -5.92 5.19 -19.53
N PRO A 56 -6.04 5.71 -20.77
CA PRO A 56 -7.23 5.54 -21.57
C PRO A 56 -7.49 4.04 -21.81
N VAL A 57 -8.73 3.61 -21.56
CA VAL A 57 -9.19 2.25 -21.84
C VAL A 57 -9.21 2.08 -23.36
N ILE A 58 -8.25 1.32 -23.90
CA ILE A 58 -8.25 0.91 -25.31
C ILE A 58 -9.39 -0.10 -25.48
N ARG A 59 -10.51 0.36 -26.06
CA ARG A 59 -11.61 -0.51 -26.50
C ARG A 59 -11.30 -1.01 -27.91
N PRO A 60 -11.18 -2.33 -28.15
CA PRO A 60 -11.17 -2.86 -29.51
C PRO A 60 -12.49 -2.49 -30.20
N GLY A 61 -12.40 -1.98 -31.43
CA GLY A 61 -13.51 -1.44 -32.20
C GLY A 61 -14.65 -2.43 -32.42
N VAL A 62 -15.87 -1.89 -32.34
CA VAL A 62 -17.13 -2.56 -32.65
C VAL A 62 -17.27 -2.74 -34.17
N SER A 63 -17.56 -3.95 -34.61
CA SER A 63 -18.33 -4.18 -35.84
C SER A 63 -19.40 -5.27 -35.61
N GLY A 64 -20.66 -4.81 -35.56
CA GLY A 64 -21.84 -5.51 -36.08
C GLY A 64 -22.43 -6.71 -35.33
N GLY A 65 -23.64 -6.53 -34.79
CA GLY A 65 -24.72 -7.52 -34.96
C GLY A 65 -24.92 -8.57 -33.86
N THR A 66 -25.71 -8.18 -32.85
CA THR A 66 -26.66 -8.99 -32.05
C THR A 66 -26.51 -10.54 -32.03
N SER A 67 -26.22 -11.10 -30.85
CA SER A 67 -27.00 -12.15 -30.15
C SER A 67 -26.08 -12.94 -29.18
N GLY A 68 -26.49 -13.08 -27.92
CA GLY A 68 -25.89 -14.01 -26.96
C GLY A 68 -24.85 -13.38 -26.01
N VAL A 69 -25.30 -12.94 -24.84
CA VAL A 69 -24.46 -12.39 -23.78
C VAL A 69 -24.00 -13.54 -22.88
N PHE A 70 -22.69 -13.79 -22.88
CA PHE A 70 -21.89 -14.76 -22.10
C PHE A 70 -21.91 -16.22 -22.59
N GLY A 71 -20.80 -16.63 -23.22
CA GLY A 71 -20.42 -18.02 -23.46
C GLY A 71 -19.24 -18.41 -22.56
N ASP A 72 -19.29 -19.65 -22.09
CA ASP A 72 -18.44 -20.29 -21.10
C ASP A 72 -16.93 -20.21 -21.36
N LEU A 73 -16.16 -20.17 -20.27
CA LEU A 73 -14.76 -20.61 -20.26
C LEU A 73 -14.62 -21.83 -19.35
N SER A 74 -15.26 -22.92 -19.77
CA SER A 74 -14.83 -24.27 -19.39
C SER A 74 -13.67 -24.69 -20.29
N GLY A 75 -12.48 -24.89 -19.71
CA GLY A 75 -11.44 -25.70 -20.34
C GLY A 75 -10.04 -25.11 -20.32
N VAL A 76 -9.32 -25.26 -19.20
CA VAL A 76 -7.89 -25.60 -19.23
C VAL A 76 -7.63 -26.62 -18.12
N SER A 77 -7.61 -27.88 -18.50
CA SER A 77 -6.98 -28.97 -17.74
C SER A 77 -5.50 -29.04 -18.11
N GLY A 78 -4.61 -29.04 -17.12
CA GLY A 78 -3.20 -29.40 -17.35
C GLY A 78 -2.21 -29.03 -16.24
N GLY A 79 -2.00 -29.94 -15.29
CA GLY A 79 -0.64 -30.32 -14.86
C GLY A 79 0.03 -29.63 -13.66
N SER A 80 0.14 -30.40 -12.57
CA SER A 80 1.30 -30.55 -11.67
C SER A 80 1.54 -29.57 -10.50
N GLY A 81 0.87 -29.89 -9.38
CA GLY A 81 1.45 -30.27 -8.08
C GLY A 81 2.53 -29.42 -7.40
N VAL A 82 2.22 -28.87 -6.21
CA VAL A 82 2.98 -29.03 -4.94
C VAL A 82 2.07 -28.65 -3.74
N GLY A 83 1.90 -29.58 -2.79
CA GLY A 83 1.83 -29.33 -1.33
C GLY A 83 0.62 -28.61 -0.73
N VAL A 84 -0.50 -29.33 -0.56
CA VAL A 84 -1.62 -28.90 0.31
C VAL A 84 -1.27 -29.21 1.77
N THR A 85 -1.13 -28.18 2.62
CA THR A 85 -1.26 -28.35 4.08
C THR A 85 -2.73 -28.09 4.43
N GLN A 86 -3.45 -29.17 4.72
CA GLN A 86 -4.86 -29.16 5.09
C GLN A 86 -4.99 -28.70 6.55
N CYS A 87 -5.69 -27.58 6.76
CA CYS A 87 -6.24 -27.23 8.08
C CYS A 87 -7.76 -27.08 7.95
N GLY A 88 -8.48 -27.94 8.68
CA GLY A 88 -9.90 -27.90 9.06
C GLY A 88 -10.87 -27.17 8.13
N ALA A 89 -11.54 -27.92 7.26
CA ALA A 89 -12.67 -27.44 6.47
C ALA A 89 -13.88 -27.09 7.36
N ILE A 90 -14.08 -25.81 7.64
CA ILE A 90 -15.43 -25.25 7.76
C ILE A 90 -15.76 -24.74 6.36
N GLN A 91 -16.49 -25.52 5.57
CA GLN A 91 -16.92 -25.06 4.24
C GLN A 91 -17.86 -23.86 4.42
N PRO A 92 -17.51 -22.63 3.99
CA PRO A 92 -18.51 -21.60 3.88
C PRO A 92 -19.39 -21.97 2.69
N LYS A 93 -20.69 -22.10 2.95
CA LYS A 93 -21.73 -22.33 1.94
C LYS A 93 -21.48 -21.42 0.74
N ARG A 94 -21.13 -22.03 -0.40
CA ARG A 94 -21.05 -21.36 -1.69
C ARG A 94 -22.43 -20.80 -2.01
N ASN A 95 -22.55 -19.49 -1.93
CA ASN A 95 -23.65 -18.75 -2.50
C ASN A 95 -22.99 -17.76 -3.45
N ASP A 96 -23.19 -17.94 -4.76
CA ASP A 96 -22.62 -17.10 -5.81
C ASP A 96 -23.34 -15.74 -5.82
N GLY A 97 -23.12 -14.98 -4.73
CA GLY A 97 -23.85 -13.80 -4.29
C GLY A 97 -23.64 -12.56 -5.15
N ASN A 98 -24.06 -12.63 -6.41
CA ASN A 98 -24.31 -11.43 -7.19
C ASN A 98 -25.55 -10.72 -6.60
N VAL A 99 -25.35 -9.50 -6.09
CA VAL A 99 -26.47 -8.65 -5.67
C VAL A 99 -27.29 -8.31 -6.92
N THR A 100 -28.43 -8.97 -7.08
CA THR A 100 -29.31 -8.77 -8.23
C THR A 100 -30.16 -7.51 -8.05
N LEU A 101 -30.56 -6.88 -9.16
CA LEU A 101 -31.50 -5.75 -9.12
C LEU A 101 -32.82 -6.12 -8.44
N GLN A 102 -33.24 -7.38 -8.54
CA GLN A 102 -34.42 -7.89 -7.83
C GLN A 102 -34.23 -7.85 -6.31
N ALA A 103 -33.09 -8.35 -5.80
CA ALA A 103 -32.81 -8.31 -4.37
C ALA A 103 -32.75 -6.86 -3.86
N VAL A 104 -32.14 -5.94 -4.62
CA VAL A 104 -32.10 -4.53 -4.23
C VAL A 104 -33.49 -3.90 -4.23
N ARG A 105 -34.35 -4.24 -5.21
CA ARG A 105 -35.74 -3.78 -5.24
C ARG A 105 -36.49 -4.21 -3.97
N GLU A 106 -36.35 -5.47 -3.57
CA GLU A 106 -36.96 -5.99 -2.34
C GLU A 106 -36.42 -5.26 -1.09
N TRP A 107 -35.11 -4.98 -1.04
CA TRP A 107 -34.53 -4.20 0.06
C TRP A 107 -35.11 -2.79 0.13
N GLN A 108 -35.24 -2.11 -1.01
CA GLN A 108 -35.82 -0.76 -1.07
C GLN A 108 -37.30 -0.74 -0.69
N GLN A 109 -38.06 -1.80 -0.99
CA GLN A 109 -39.46 -1.94 -0.58
C GLN A 109 -39.63 -2.22 0.90
N ASN A 110 -38.60 -2.72 1.58
CA ASN A 110 -38.66 -2.98 3.01
C ASN A 110 -38.09 -1.82 3.85
N ASP A 111 -37.32 -0.91 3.25
CA ASP A 111 -36.77 0.26 3.94
C ASP A 111 -37.77 1.44 3.98
N PRO A 112 -38.17 1.93 5.17
CA PRO A 112 -39.17 2.98 5.29
C PRO A 112 -38.71 4.33 4.73
N ASN A 113 -37.41 4.66 4.85
CA ASN A 113 -36.88 5.93 4.38
C ASN A 113 -36.83 6.00 2.85
N ILE A 114 -36.39 4.91 2.21
CA ILE A 114 -36.34 4.80 0.75
C ILE A 114 -37.75 4.76 0.18
N ARG A 115 -38.69 4.06 0.82
CA ARG A 115 -40.10 4.09 0.45
C ARG A 115 -40.68 5.51 0.45
N GLU A 116 -40.42 6.27 1.50
CA GLU A 116 -40.87 7.65 1.59
C GLU A 116 -40.32 8.51 0.44
N ILE A 117 -39.05 8.33 0.09
CA ILE A 117 -38.42 9.02 -1.05
C ILE A 117 -39.10 8.61 -2.37
N VAL A 118 -39.35 7.31 -2.58
CA VAL A 118 -40.02 6.80 -3.77
C VAL A 118 -41.44 7.38 -3.88
N THR A 119 -42.24 7.35 -2.81
CA THR A 119 -43.60 7.92 -2.79
C THR A 119 -43.59 9.42 -3.13
N LYS A 120 -42.65 10.19 -2.57
CA LYS A 120 -42.51 11.63 -2.87
C LYS A 120 -42.10 11.91 -4.32
N LEU A 121 -41.31 11.03 -4.94
CA LEU A 121 -40.90 11.16 -6.34
C LEU A 121 -42.00 10.72 -7.31
N SER A 122 -42.87 9.80 -6.91
CA SER A 122 -44.04 9.36 -7.69
C SER A 122 -45.24 10.32 -7.60
N GLY A 123 -45.27 11.21 -6.59
CA GLY A 123 -46.31 12.24 -6.42
C GLY A 123 -46.13 13.50 -7.27
N ASP A 124 -47.07 14.43 -7.14
CA ASP A 124 -47.25 15.57 -8.05
C ASP A 124 -46.09 16.59 -8.05
N GLY A 125 -45.67 16.98 -9.25
CA GLY A 125 -44.26 17.21 -9.61
C GLY A 125 -43.55 18.48 -9.09
N ALA A 126 -44.27 19.45 -8.52
CA ALA A 126 -43.71 20.78 -8.24
C ALA A 126 -43.01 20.93 -6.87
N ARG A 127 -43.39 20.13 -5.85
CA ARG A 127 -42.95 20.36 -4.46
C ARG A 127 -41.60 19.75 -4.07
N PHE A 128 -41.05 18.84 -4.88
CA PHE A 128 -39.86 18.05 -4.53
C PHE A 128 -38.69 18.22 -5.50
N GLY A 129 -38.52 19.43 -6.07
CA GLY A 129 -37.47 19.71 -7.05
C GLY A 129 -36.05 19.38 -6.59
N ARG A 130 -35.75 19.49 -5.28
CA ARG A 130 -34.44 19.09 -4.72
C ARG A 130 -34.23 17.57 -4.73
N LEU A 131 -35.26 16.77 -4.48
CA LEU A 131 -35.17 15.30 -4.51
C LEU A 131 -34.99 14.79 -5.95
N ARG A 132 -35.69 15.37 -6.92
CA ARG A 132 -35.57 15.01 -8.35
C ARG A 132 -34.18 15.31 -8.94
N LYS A 133 -33.49 16.34 -8.43
CA LYS A 133 -32.08 16.60 -8.78
C LYS A 133 -31.11 15.53 -8.25
N LEU A 134 -31.55 14.78 -7.24
CA LEU A 134 -30.69 13.91 -6.46
C LEU A 134 -30.96 12.43 -6.69
N TYR A 135 -32.19 12.07 -7.04
CA TYR A 135 -32.62 10.69 -7.20
C TYR A 135 -33.51 10.54 -8.43
N VAL A 136 -33.41 9.37 -9.06
CA VAL A 136 -34.21 8.95 -10.20
C VAL A 136 -34.69 7.52 -9.97
N ILE A 137 -35.90 7.21 -10.41
CA ILE A 137 -36.43 5.84 -10.36
C ILE A 137 -36.27 5.25 -11.76
N ARG A 138 -35.53 4.15 -11.87
CA ARG A 138 -35.39 3.36 -13.10
C ARG A 138 -35.74 1.91 -12.79
N ASP A 139 -36.49 1.26 -13.66
CA ASP A 139 -36.89 -0.15 -13.49
C ASP A 139 -37.43 -0.46 -12.09
N LYS A 140 -38.25 0.44 -11.52
CA LYS A 140 -38.83 0.33 -10.16
C LYS A 140 -37.79 0.28 -9.02
N VAL A 141 -36.56 0.74 -9.27
CA VAL A 141 -35.47 0.85 -8.30
C VAL A 141 -35.05 2.31 -8.19
N LEU A 142 -34.75 2.76 -6.97
CA LEU A 142 -34.23 4.10 -6.70
C LEU A 142 -32.73 4.16 -6.99
N HIS A 143 -32.33 5.11 -7.82
CA HIS A 143 -30.94 5.44 -8.14
C HIS A 143 -30.60 6.85 -7.64
N ARG A 144 -29.32 7.05 -7.34
CA ARG A 144 -28.74 8.34 -6.94
C ARG A 144 -28.08 8.98 -8.16
N HIS A 145 -28.49 10.21 -8.50
CA HIS A 145 -27.81 10.98 -9.52
C HIS A 145 -26.38 11.36 -9.07
N PRO A 146 -25.44 11.39 -10.01
CA PRO A 146 -24.10 11.87 -9.74
C PRO A 146 -24.15 13.35 -9.34
N ARG A 147 -23.37 13.74 -8.33
CA ARG A 147 -23.29 15.14 -7.88
C ARG A 147 -22.63 16.06 -8.93
N SER A 148 -22.04 15.51 -9.99
CA SER A 148 -21.40 16.21 -11.11
C SER A 148 -21.64 15.44 -12.40
N ILE A 149 -22.06 16.16 -13.46
CA ILE A 149 -22.32 15.62 -14.80
C ILE A 149 -21.03 15.09 -15.46
N ALA A 150 -19.86 15.52 -15.00
CA ALA A 150 -18.58 15.19 -15.63
C ALA A 150 -18.00 13.80 -15.23
N HIS A 151 -18.26 13.30 -14.01
CA HIS A 151 -17.47 12.16 -13.47
C HIS A 151 -18.21 11.22 -12.51
N GLY A 152 -19.52 11.02 -12.68
CA GLY A 152 -20.24 10.08 -11.82
C GLY A 152 -21.21 9.19 -12.57
N GLU A 153 -21.10 7.89 -12.32
CA GLU A 153 -22.13 6.91 -12.69
C GLU A 153 -23.31 6.99 -11.71
N GLU A 154 -24.52 6.68 -12.19
CA GLU A 154 -25.71 6.58 -11.35
C GLU A 154 -25.60 5.33 -10.46
N GLY A 155 -25.56 5.53 -9.14
CA GLY A 155 -25.46 4.43 -8.17
C GLY A 155 -26.84 3.97 -7.70
N VAL A 156 -27.07 2.66 -7.65
CA VAL A 156 -28.28 2.09 -7.06
C VAL A 156 -28.31 2.40 -5.56
N VAL A 157 -29.43 2.92 -5.05
CA VAL A 157 -29.56 3.22 -3.61
C VAL A 157 -29.73 1.94 -2.82
N VAL A 158 -28.90 1.73 -1.82
CA VAL A 158 -28.95 0.54 -0.95
C VAL A 158 -29.27 0.99 0.48
N PRO A 159 -30.20 0.32 1.18
CA PRO A 159 -30.43 0.55 2.59
C PRO A 159 -29.15 0.37 3.43
N VAL A 160 -28.99 1.16 4.49
CA VAL A 160 -27.75 1.16 5.30
C VAL A 160 -27.53 -0.19 5.99
N ASP A 161 -28.59 -0.88 6.40
CA ASP A 161 -28.53 -2.21 7.01
C ASP A 161 -28.02 -3.30 6.05
N LYS A 162 -28.13 -3.07 4.73
CA LYS A 162 -27.62 -3.97 3.69
C LYS A 162 -26.21 -3.64 3.22
N ALA A 163 -25.63 -2.51 3.65
CA ALA A 163 -24.28 -2.10 3.26
C ALA A 163 -23.22 -3.15 3.58
N GLN A 164 -23.39 -3.90 4.67
CA GLN A 164 -22.49 -4.98 5.10
C GLN A 164 -22.29 -6.05 4.01
N ILE A 165 -23.34 -6.39 3.27
CA ILE A 165 -23.29 -7.40 2.20
C ILE A 165 -22.33 -6.94 1.10
N LEU A 166 -22.38 -5.66 0.74
CA LEU A 166 -21.49 -5.07 -0.25
C LEU A 166 -20.06 -4.99 0.26
N LEU A 167 -19.87 -4.58 1.53
CA LEU A 167 -18.54 -4.51 2.12
C LEU A 167 -17.84 -5.89 2.10
N GLN A 168 -18.55 -6.94 2.51
CA GLN A 168 -18.04 -8.32 2.45
C GLN A 168 -17.72 -8.75 1.01
N ARG A 169 -18.61 -8.46 0.06
CA ARG A 169 -18.42 -8.83 -1.35
C ARG A 169 -17.22 -8.14 -2.00
N PHE A 170 -17.01 -6.86 -1.70
CA PHE A 170 -16.01 -6.02 -2.36
C PHE A 170 -14.69 -5.92 -1.60
N HIS A 171 -14.64 -6.39 -0.35
CA HIS A 171 -13.42 -6.41 0.44
C HIS A 171 -12.94 -7.83 0.77
N ASP A 172 -13.83 -8.69 1.26
CA ASP A 172 -13.46 -10.01 1.82
C ASP A 172 -13.53 -11.15 0.80
N HIS A 173 -14.21 -10.95 -0.34
CA HIS A 173 -14.29 -11.97 -1.38
C HIS A 173 -12.90 -12.27 -1.95
N GLU A 174 -12.60 -13.56 -2.18
CA GLU A 174 -11.29 -14.02 -2.67
C GLU A 174 -10.85 -13.27 -3.94
N ALA A 175 -11.78 -13.05 -4.88
CA ALA A 175 -11.53 -12.28 -6.10
C ALA A 175 -11.23 -10.78 -5.88
N ALA A 176 -11.63 -10.19 -4.76
CA ALA A 176 -11.37 -8.78 -4.44
C ALA A 176 -9.97 -8.56 -3.84
N ASN A 177 -9.43 -9.57 -3.17
CA ASN A 177 -8.08 -9.58 -2.60
C ASN A 177 -7.79 -8.43 -1.61
N HIS A 178 -8.72 -8.16 -0.68
CA HIS A 178 -8.57 -7.18 0.41
C HIS A 178 -8.00 -5.80 -0.03
N PRO A 179 -8.67 -5.12 -0.98
CA PRO A 179 -8.19 -3.84 -1.50
C PRO A 179 -8.14 -2.78 -0.39
N GLY A 180 -7.32 -1.74 -0.60
CA GLY A 180 -7.31 -0.59 0.31
C GLY A 180 -8.66 0.15 0.29
N TRP A 181 -8.97 0.88 1.35
CA TRP A 181 -10.30 1.50 1.51
C TRP A 181 -10.70 2.44 0.37
N LYS A 182 -9.73 3.15 -0.24
CA LYS A 182 -9.96 4.01 -1.41
C LYS A 182 -10.47 3.19 -2.59
N GLU A 183 -9.84 2.04 -2.83
CA GLU A 183 -10.18 1.18 -3.96
C GLU A 183 -11.50 0.46 -3.73
N THR A 184 -11.70 -0.14 -2.54
CA THR A 184 -13.00 -0.69 -2.14
C THR A 184 -14.13 0.33 -2.31
N TYR A 185 -13.90 1.58 -1.90
CA TYR A 185 -14.88 2.65 -2.06
C TYR A 185 -15.16 2.96 -3.54
N ARG A 186 -14.13 3.04 -4.40
CA ARG A 186 -14.32 3.27 -5.84
C ARG A 186 -15.12 2.14 -6.49
N SER A 187 -14.76 0.88 -6.22
CA SER A 187 -15.42 -0.29 -6.80
C SER A 187 -16.90 -0.40 -6.40
N ILE A 188 -17.24 0.03 -5.19
CA ILE A 188 -18.64 0.08 -4.72
C ILE A 188 -19.36 1.29 -5.31
N LYS A 189 -18.73 2.49 -5.28
CA LYS A 189 -19.34 3.76 -5.71
C LYS A 189 -19.76 3.78 -7.18
N SER A 190 -19.10 3.01 -8.05
CA SER A 190 -19.50 2.91 -9.47
C SER A 190 -20.91 2.35 -9.65
N ARG A 191 -21.38 1.52 -8.71
CA ARG A 191 -22.65 0.79 -8.85
C ARG A 191 -23.67 1.06 -7.75
N PHE A 192 -23.22 1.44 -6.56
CA PHE A 192 -24.06 1.51 -5.37
C PHE A 192 -23.87 2.82 -4.60
N PHE A 193 -24.90 3.19 -3.85
CA PHE A 193 -24.90 4.36 -2.99
C PHE A 193 -25.71 4.12 -1.71
N TRP A 194 -25.18 4.53 -0.57
CA TRP A 194 -25.94 4.72 0.67
C TRP A 194 -25.42 5.93 1.46
N ALA A 195 -26.22 6.42 2.40
CA ALA A 195 -25.82 7.52 3.27
C ALA A 195 -24.64 7.08 4.16
N GLY A 196 -23.57 7.88 4.22
CA GLY A 196 -22.38 7.55 5.02
C GLY A 196 -21.42 6.52 4.40
N MET A 197 -21.63 6.10 3.15
CA MET A 197 -20.84 5.06 2.48
C MET A 197 -19.33 5.21 2.60
N ARG A 198 -18.78 6.41 2.40
CA ARG A 198 -17.33 6.64 2.44
C ARG A 198 -16.73 6.28 3.80
N GLU A 199 -17.39 6.70 4.87
CA GLU A 199 -16.93 6.45 6.24
C GLU A 199 -17.13 4.99 6.64
N ALA A 200 -18.28 4.40 6.27
CA ALA A 200 -18.56 2.99 6.47
C ALA A 200 -17.48 2.10 5.83
N VAL A 201 -17.13 2.34 4.55
CA VAL A 201 -16.08 1.59 3.85
C VAL A 201 -14.72 1.77 4.52
N ARG A 202 -14.36 3.01 4.89
CA ARG A 202 -13.08 3.29 5.56
C ARG A 202 -12.97 2.54 6.88
N ASN A 203 -14.00 2.61 7.71
CA ASN A 203 -14.01 1.98 9.02
C ASN A 203 -14.00 0.45 8.90
N TYR A 204 -14.72 -0.10 7.93
CA TYR A 204 -14.72 -1.53 7.63
C TYR A 204 -13.34 -2.06 7.29
N VAL A 205 -12.67 -1.46 6.29
CA VAL A 205 -11.33 -1.90 5.85
C VAL A 205 -10.30 -1.67 6.96
N ARG A 206 -10.46 -0.61 7.77
CA ARG A 206 -9.58 -0.36 8.93
C ARG A 206 -9.74 -1.43 10.03
N ALA A 207 -10.95 -1.94 10.22
CA ALA A 207 -11.24 -2.99 11.18
C ALA A 207 -10.94 -4.41 10.66
N CYS A 208 -10.57 -4.56 9.37
CA CYS A 208 -10.26 -5.85 8.78
C CYS A 208 -8.98 -6.44 9.39
N ASP A 209 -9.16 -7.56 10.08
CA ASP A 209 -8.12 -8.30 10.80
C ASP A 209 -7.03 -8.87 9.86
N VAL A 210 -7.42 -9.35 8.68
CA VAL A 210 -6.48 -9.80 7.63
C VAL A 210 -5.61 -8.63 7.15
N CYS A 211 -6.22 -7.48 6.87
CA CYS A 211 -5.48 -6.28 6.45
C CYS A 211 -4.55 -5.78 7.55
N ALA A 212 -5.01 -5.77 8.80
CA ALA A 212 -4.23 -5.28 9.93
C ALA A 212 -2.95 -6.09 10.19
N ARG A 213 -2.98 -7.41 9.95
CA ARG A 213 -1.82 -8.29 10.10
C ARG A 213 -0.83 -8.21 8.95
N VAL A 214 -1.32 -8.06 7.72
CA VAL A 214 -0.50 -8.22 6.51
C VAL A 214 0.04 -6.90 5.99
N LYS A 215 -0.71 -5.79 6.14
CA LYS A 215 -0.31 -4.51 5.55
C LYS A 215 0.78 -3.85 6.40
N PRO A 216 1.88 -3.37 5.77
CA PRO A 216 2.92 -2.66 6.49
C PRO A 216 2.37 -1.37 7.10
N LEU A 217 2.84 -1.06 8.30
CA LEU A 217 2.57 0.23 8.93
C LEU A 217 3.34 1.32 8.16
N ASN A 218 2.62 2.13 7.38
CA ASN A 218 3.19 3.32 6.72
C ASN A 218 3.34 4.49 7.70
N ARG A 219 3.69 4.22 8.97
CA ARG A 219 4.02 5.29 9.92
C ARG A 219 5.48 5.65 9.72
N LYS A 220 5.76 6.95 9.65
CA LYS A 220 7.15 7.42 9.80
C LYS A 220 7.64 6.94 11.17
N PRO A 221 8.86 6.37 11.28
CA PRO A 221 9.44 6.08 12.58
C PRO A 221 9.41 7.36 13.43
N GLU A 222 8.91 7.25 14.65
CA GLU A 222 8.89 8.37 15.59
C GLU A 222 10.31 8.55 16.14
N ASP A 223 10.81 9.78 16.00
CA ASP A 223 12.10 10.32 16.45
C ASP A 223 13.41 9.74 15.92
N ARG A 224 14.34 10.66 15.62
CA ARG A 224 15.75 10.34 15.38
C ARG A 224 16.29 9.74 16.67
N ILE A 225 16.78 8.49 16.62
CA ILE A 225 17.55 7.87 17.70
C ILE A 225 18.54 8.92 18.22
N CYS A 226 18.44 9.28 19.51
CA CYS A 226 19.33 10.23 20.14
C CYS A 226 20.72 9.59 20.24
N THR A 227 21.50 9.71 19.17
CA THR A 227 22.92 9.38 19.21
C THR A 227 23.59 10.37 20.13
N ARG A 228 24.41 9.89 21.07
CA ARG A 228 25.26 10.77 21.89
C ARG A 228 26.07 11.63 20.92
N VAL A 229 25.81 12.93 20.84
CA VAL A 229 26.57 13.84 19.97
C VAL A 229 27.91 14.08 20.64
N PRO A 230 29.03 13.58 20.10
CA PRO A 230 30.34 13.85 20.67
C PRO A 230 30.69 15.33 20.43
N ARG A 231 31.28 15.95 21.44
CA ARG A 231 31.83 17.33 21.44
C ARG A 231 33.36 17.33 21.23
N LYS A 232 33.95 16.19 21.55
CA LYS A 232 35.35 15.76 21.58
C LYS A 232 35.88 14.75 20.56
N PRO A 233 37.06 14.87 19.92
CA PRO A 233 37.74 13.66 19.46
C PRO A 233 37.91 12.66 20.62
N TRP A 234 37.71 11.37 20.34
CA TRP A 234 37.92 10.27 21.28
C TRP A 234 36.94 10.20 22.47
N GLU A 235 35.85 10.96 22.43
CA GLU A 235 34.85 10.96 23.51
C GLU A 235 33.86 9.79 23.39
N VAL A 236 33.48 9.47 22.16
CA VAL A 236 32.54 8.38 21.84
C VAL A 236 33.10 7.61 20.65
N LEU A 237 33.36 6.31 20.85
CA LEU A 237 33.79 5.42 19.78
C LEU A 237 32.64 4.50 19.37
N SER A 238 32.46 4.30 18.08
CA SER A 238 31.61 3.25 17.53
C SER A 238 32.48 2.07 17.15
N ILE A 239 32.10 0.86 17.56
CA ILE A 239 32.77 -0.37 17.17
C ILE A 239 31.86 -1.23 16.30
N ASP A 240 32.46 -1.92 15.35
CA ASP A 240 31.76 -2.86 14.47
C ASP A 240 32.69 -4.02 14.10
N LEU A 241 32.10 -5.17 13.76
CA LEU A 241 32.81 -6.36 13.33
C LEU A 241 32.46 -6.68 11.88
N MET A 242 33.44 -6.61 11.00
CA MET A 242 33.28 -6.97 9.61
C MET A 242 33.78 -8.38 9.32
N GLY A 243 32.93 -9.21 8.70
CA GLY A 243 33.27 -10.56 8.26
C GLY A 243 32.12 -11.56 8.44
N PRO A 244 32.42 -12.87 8.42
CA PRO A 244 33.76 -13.46 8.26
C PRO A 244 34.31 -13.35 6.84
N TYR A 245 35.60 -13.06 6.72
CA TYR A 245 36.38 -13.04 5.49
C TYR A 245 37.21 -14.33 5.31
N PRO A 246 37.74 -14.61 4.10
CA PRO A 246 38.68 -15.69 3.89
C PRO A 246 39.85 -15.63 4.86
N ARG A 247 40.20 -16.78 5.43
CA ARG A 247 41.27 -16.89 6.41
C ARG A 247 42.61 -16.51 5.79
N THR A 248 43.30 -15.54 6.39
CA THR A 248 44.65 -15.17 5.99
C THR A 248 45.67 -16.23 6.43
N GLN A 249 46.90 -16.20 5.89
CA GLN A 249 47.99 -17.08 6.33
C GLN A 249 48.29 -16.96 7.83
N ARG A 250 47.99 -15.80 8.45
CA ARG A 250 48.13 -15.56 9.89
C ARG A 250 46.87 -15.93 10.69
N GLY A 251 45.90 -16.61 10.08
CA GLY A 251 44.70 -17.11 10.75
C GLY A 251 43.65 -16.06 11.10
N LYS A 252 43.66 -14.88 10.46
CA LYS A 252 42.70 -13.80 10.71
C LYS A 252 41.49 -13.92 9.78
N THR A 253 40.27 -13.72 10.30
CA THR A 253 39.02 -13.84 9.54
C THR A 253 38.05 -12.68 9.75
N THR A 254 38.23 -11.85 10.78
CA THR A 254 37.31 -10.75 11.11
C THR A 254 38.09 -9.47 11.28
N ILE A 255 37.48 -8.33 10.99
CA ILE A 255 38.08 -7.02 11.21
C ILE A 255 37.26 -6.30 12.26
N LEU A 256 37.89 -5.92 13.37
CA LEU A 256 37.31 -5.00 14.34
C LEU A 256 37.56 -3.58 13.86
N VAL A 257 36.49 -2.86 13.56
CA VAL A 257 36.52 -1.47 13.13
C VAL A 257 36.14 -0.60 14.33
N VAL A 258 36.99 0.39 14.63
CA VAL A 258 36.76 1.37 15.69
C VAL A 258 36.74 2.74 15.05
N THR A 259 35.62 3.45 15.16
CA THR A 259 35.43 4.77 14.55
C THR A 259 35.18 5.81 15.65
N ASP A 260 35.97 6.87 15.66
CA ASP A 260 35.67 8.05 16.49
C ASP A 260 34.47 8.80 15.92
N CYS A 261 33.41 8.94 16.72
CA CYS A 261 32.17 9.54 16.26
C CYS A 261 32.30 11.06 16.01
N TYR A 262 33.34 11.72 16.51
CA TYR A 262 33.59 13.16 16.29
C TYR A 262 34.44 13.41 15.04
N SER A 263 35.69 12.93 15.03
CA SER A 263 36.64 13.20 13.94
C SER A 263 36.42 12.33 12.70
N ARG A 264 35.62 11.25 12.83
CA ARG A 264 35.49 10.18 11.83
C ARG A 264 36.77 9.42 11.56
N TRP A 265 37.77 9.50 12.46
CA TRP A 265 38.96 8.66 12.41
C TRP A 265 38.59 7.19 12.58
N VAL A 266 39.19 6.30 11.77
CA VAL A 266 38.92 4.86 11.77
C VAL A 266 40.20 4.08 12.03
N GLU A 267 40.15 3.17 12.98
CA GLU A 267 41.17 2.15 13.23
C GLU A 267 40.58 0.76 12.92
N ALA A 268 41.36 -0.10 12.28
CA ALA A 268 40.92 -1.43 11.88
C ALA A 268 41.93 -2.49 12.36
N TYR A 269 41.44 -3.48 13.11
CA TYR A 269 42.27 -4.51 13.73
C TYR A 269 41.87 -5.91 13.25
N PRO A 270 42.81 -6.70 12.70
CA PRO A 270 42.50 -8.05 12.26
C PRO A 270 42.40 -9.01 13.45
N LEU A 271 41.24 -9.66 13.58
CA LEU A 271 40.93 -10.67 14.60
C LEU A 271 40.93 -12.09 13.99
N GLY A 272 41.39 -13.05 14.80
CA GLY A 272 41.33 -14.47 14.48
C GLY A 272 39.91 -15.01 14.63
N LYS A 273 39.42 -15.04 15.87
CA LYS A 273 38.02 -15.27 16.20
C LYS A 273 37.52 -14.05 16.94
N ALA A 274 36.47 -13.39 16.44
CA ALA A 274 35.88 -12.24 17.11
C ALA A 274 35.13 -12.72 18.36
N THR A 275 35.81 -12.67 19.49
CA THR A 275 35.30 -13.00 20.83
C THR A 275 35.51 -11.78 21.74
N THR A 276 34.74 -11.66 22.81
CA THR A 276 34.91 -10.59 23.82
C THR A 276 36.37 -10.45 24.24
N LYS A 277 37.00 -11.58 24.55
CA LYS A 277 38.41 -11.62 24.96
C LYS A 277 39.33 -11.03 23.91
N SER A 278 39.19 -11.43 22.64
CA SER A 278 40.04 -10.90 21.56
C SER A 278 39.84 -9.41 21.33
N ILE A 279 38.62 -8.90 21.51
CA ILE A 279 38.29 -7.48 21.34
C ILE A 279 38.90 -6.66 22.47
N VAL A 280 38.73 -7.11 23.72
CA VAL A 280 39.33 -6.49 24.91
C VAL A 280 40.85 -6.51 24.84
N ASP A 281 41.45 -7.65 24.48
CA ASP A 281 42.91 -7.76 24.33
C ASP A 281 43.44 -6.77 23.27
N THR A 282 42.73 -6.57 22.15
CA THR A 282 43.09 -5.56 21.15
C THR A 282 42.94 -4.14 21.69
N PHE A 283 41.89 -3.84 22.47
CA PHE A 283 41.72 -2.53 23.08
C PHE A 283 42.85 -2.19 24.06
N GLU A 284 43.18 -3.11 24.96
CA GLU A 284 44.20 -2.89 25.99
C GLU A 284 45.62 -2.82 25.42
N ARG A 285 45.92 -3.59 24.37
CA ARG A 285 47.28 -3.71 23.83
C ARG A 285 47.57 -2.74 22.68
N GLU A 286 46.57 -2.40 21.88
CA GLU A 286 46.78 -1.65 20.64
C GLU A 286 46.08 -0.29 20.65
N LEU A 287 44.85 -0.20 21.14
CA LEU A 287 44.03 1.00 21.02
C LEU A 287 44.29 2.02 22.15
N PHE A 288 44.04 1.62 23.40
CA PHE A 288 44.10 2.51 24.56
C PHE A 288 45.51 3.03 24.88
N PRO A 289 46.61 2.29 24.66
CA PRO A 289 47.96 2.83 24.86
C PRO A 289 48.28 4.01 23.93
N ARG A 290 47.66 4.07 22.75
CA ARG A 290 47.90 5.13 21.75
C ARG A 290 47.06 6.38 21.99
N PHE A 291 45.81 6.20 22.41
CA PHE A 291 44.81 7.27 22.40
C PHE A 291 44.13 7.51 23.76
N GLY A 292 44.36 6.66 24.74
CA GLY A 292 43.67 6.66 26.03
C GLY A 292 42.28 6.01 25.97
N TYR A 293 41.54 6.12 27.08
CA TYR A 293 40.20 5.53 27.21
C TYR A 293 39.11 6.51 26.74
N PRO A 294 38.14 6.06 25.93
CA PRO A 294 36.99 6.88 25.57
C PRO A 294 36.01 7.00 26.74
N ARG A 295 35.10 7.99 26.67
CA ARG A 295 34.03 8.11 27.68
C ARG A 295 32.88 7.14 27.43
N ALA A 296 32.65 6.77 26.17
CA ALA A 296 31.61 5.83 25.79
C ALA A 296 32.03 5.03 24.57
N LEU A 297 31.55 3.79 24.52
CA LEU A 297 31.72 2.88 23.41
C LEU A 297 30.34 2.43 22.96
N LEU A 298 30.07 2.56 21.66
CA LEU A 298 28.82 2.17 21.01
C LEU A 298 29.09 0.90 20.20
N SER A 299 28.33 -0.15 20.46
CA SER A 299 28.34 -1.39 19.68
C SER A 299 26.94 -1.71 19.21
N ASP A 300 26.82 -2.68 18.30
CA ASP A 300 25.56 -3.38 18.14
C ASP A 300 25.31 -4.31 19.33
N ASN A 301 24.10 -4.90 19.42
CA ASN A 301 23.81 -5.95 20.39
C ASN A 301 24.25 -7.33 19.87
N GLY A 302 25.41 -7.37 19.22
CA GLY A 302 26.04 -8.60 18.79
C GLY A 302 26.37 -9.50 19.99
N PRO A 303 26.47 -10.82 19.79
CA PRO A 303 26.69 -11.77 20.89
C PRO A 303 28.13 -11.79 21.44
N GLN A 304 29.03 -10.97 20.88
CA GLN A 304 30.48 -11.03 21.14
C GLN A 304 30.93 -10.11 22.26
#